data_AF-A0A0K8MI23-F1
#
_entry.id   AF-A0A0K8MI23-F1
#
_cell.length_a   1.000
_cell.length_b   1.000
_cell.length_c   1.000
_cell.angle_alpha   90.00
_cell.angle_beta   90.00
_cell.angle_gamma   90.00
#
_symmetry.space_group_name_H-M   'P 1'
#
loop_
_entity.id
_entity.type
_entity.pdbx_description
1 polymer ?
#
loop_
_entity_poly.entity_id
_entity_poly.type
_entity_poly.pdbx_seq_one_letter_code
_entity_poly.pdbx_strand_id
1 'polypeptide(L)'
;MTPTRILEHYFKGKAQAMLDYSKSHKDQIETYGRENYDFWVEVVTKLDNYTSTLSSELIAMERDHYHNKTPFGLSYNIVAPTFEITKVNRELKALAKSIEQTERIQATR
;
A
#
# COMPACT_ATOMS: atom_id res chain seq x y z
N MET A 1 -3.56 -7.08 -9.16
CA MET A 1 -3.69 -6.92 -7.68
C MET A 1 -4.84 -5.95 -7.31
N THR A 2 -5.61 -6.22 -6.26
CA THR A 2 -6.67 -5.30 -5.79
C THR A 2 -6.10 -4.17 -4.92
N PRO A 3 -6.76 -2.99 -4.81
CA PRO A 3 -6.30 -1.91 -3.94
C PRO A 3 -6.09 -2.35 -2.49
N THR A 4 -7.00 -3.15 -1.95
CA THR A 4 -6.87 -3.72 -0.59
C THR A 4 -5.61 -4.56 -0.45
N ARG A 5 -5.30 -5.42 -1.45
CA ARG A 5 -4.06 -6.22 -1.42
C ARG A 5 -2.81 -5.36 -1.50
N ILE A 6 -2.82 -4.28 -2.28
CA ILE A 6 -1.70 -3.33 -2.32
C ILE A 6 -1.46 -2.74 -0.93
N LEU A 7 -2.51 -2.25 -0.27
CA LEU A 7 -2.42 -1.69 1.07
C LEU A 7 -1.98 -2.73 2.12
N GLU A 8 -2.46 -3.97 2.01
CA GLU A 8 -1.97 -5.07 2.85
C GLU A 8 -0.48 -5.33 2.63
N HIS A 9 -0.01 -5.37 1.37
CA HIS A 9 1.41 -5.56 1.08
C HIS A 9 2.25 -4.41 1.63
N TYR A 10 1.77 -3.18 1.49
CA TYR A 10 2.42 -1.99 2.02
C TYR A 10 2.54 -2.02 3.55
N PHE A 11 1.41 -2.12 4.28
CA PHE A 11 1.41 -2.10 5.74
C PHE A 11 2.02 -3.36 6.38
N LYS A 12 2.18 -4.46 5.63
CA LYS A 12 2.93 -5.66 6.05
C LYS A 12 4.43 -5.58 5.74
N GLY A 13 4.93 -4.48 5.19
CA GLY A 13 6.33 -4.35 4.75
C GLY A 13 6.69 -5.23 3.54
N LYS A 14 5.72 -5.95 2.96
CA LYS A 14 5.94 -6.79 1.79
C LYS A 14 6.21 -5.97 0.54
N ALA A 15 5.63 -4.78 0.42
CA ALA A 15 5.89 -3.90 -0.72
C ALA A 15 7.38 -3.53 -0.80
N GLN A 16 7.99 -3.15 0.33
CA GLN A 16 9.42 -2.86 0.40
C GLN A 16 10.27 -4.11 0.11
N ALA A 17 9.92 -5.27 0.68
CA ALA A 17 10.64 -6.52 0.42
C ALA A 17 10.59 -6.91 -1.08
N MET A 18 9.46 -6.69 -1.75
CA MET A 18 9.31 -6.96 -3.18
C MET A 18 10.05 -5.93 -4.04
N LEU A 19 10.10 -4.67 -3.62
CA LEU A 19 10.94 -3.65 -4.23
C LEU A 19 12.43 -4.03 -4.17
N ASP A 20 12.92 -4.43 -2.99
CA ASP A 20 14.31 -4.83 -2.81
C ASP A 20 14.65 -6.08 -3.63
N TYR A 21 13.74 -7.08 -3.64
CA TYR A 21 13.87 -8.26 -4.46
C TYR A 21 13.93 -7.92 -5.95
N SER A 22 12.97 -7.13 -6.46
CA SER A 22 12.93 -6.74 -7.87
C SER A 22 14.15 -5.90 -8.27
N LYS A 23 14.64 -5.02 -7.40
CA LYS A 23 15.87 -4.24 -7.63
C LYS A 23 17.08 -5.12 -7.90
N SER A 24 17.22 -6.23 -7.18
CA SER A 24 18.33 -7.18 -7.36
C SER A 24 18.23 -8.04 -8.63
N HIS A 25 17.04 -8.10 -9.26
CA HIS A 25 16.77 -8.92 -10.45
C HIS A 25 16.35 -8.11 -11.68
N LYS A 26 16.34 -6.77 -11.59
CA LYS A 26 15.80 -5.87 -12.63
C LYS A 26 16.47 -6.03 -14.00
N ASP A 27 17.75 -6.41 -14.01
CA ASP A 27 18.56 -6.56 -15.22
C ASP A 27 18.67 -8.03 -15.69
N GLN A 28 18.08 -8.98 -14.94
CA GLN A 28 18.16 -10.42 -15.24
C GLN A 28 16.95 -10.93 -16.04
N ILE A 29 15.82 -10.22 -16.00
CA ILE A 29 14.58 -10.58 -16.72
C ILE A 29 14.07 -9.32 -17.42
N GLU A 30 14.52 -9.09 -18.65
CA GLU A 30 14.54 -7.77 -19.33
C GLU A 30 13.25 -6.96 -19.27
N THR A 31 12.08 -7.61 -19.30
CA THR A 31 10.78 -6.90 -19.27
C THR A 31 10.04 -7.10 -17.94
N TYR A 32 9.91 -8.34 -17.47
CA TYR A 32 9.11 -8.64 -16.27
C TYR A 32 9.76 -8.17 -14.96
N GLY A 33 11.10 -8.19 -14.89
CA GLY A 33 11.83 -7.66 -13.73
C GLY A 33 11.65 -6.15 -13.60
N ARG A 34 11.66 -5.44 -14.74
CA ARG A 34 11.46 -3.99 -14.81
C ARG A 34 10.03 -3.57 -14.47
N GLU A 35 9.02 -4.22 -15.07
CA GLU A 35 7.61 -3.94 -14.77
C GLU A 35 7.29 -4.12 -13.28
N ASN A 36 7.80 -5.19 -12.64
CA ASN A 36 7.62 -5.39 -11.21
C ASN A 36 8.35 -4.35 -10.36
N TYR A 37 9.59 -4.00 -10.75
CA TYR A 37 10.34 -2.96 -10.05
C TYR A 37 9.60 -1.62 -10.10
N ASP A 38 9.19 -1.20 -11.29
CA ASP A 38 8.48 0.07 -11.49
C ASP A 38 7.15 0.10 -10.70
N PHE A 39 6.41 -1.02 -10.70
CA PHE A 39 5.20 -1.16 -9.89
C PHE A 39 5.47 -1.00 -8.39
N TRP A 40 6.46 -1.70 -7.83
CA TRP A 40 6.74 -1.61 -6.39
C TRP A 40 7.36 -0.26 -5.99
N VAL A 41 8.13 0.38 -6.88
CA VAL A 41 8.58 1.76 -6.72
C VAL A 41 7.38 2.69 -6.60
N GLU A 42 6.41 2.58 -7.50
CA GLU A 42 5.23 3.44 -7.50
C GLU A 42 4.36 3.22 -6.24
N VAL A 43 4.17 1.96 -5.83
CA VAL A 43 3.46 1.59 -4.59
C VAL A 43 4.10 2.27 -3.38
N VAL A 44 5.40 2.05 -3.17
CA VAL A 44 6.12 2.59 -2.00
C VAL A 44 6.10 4.11 -2.05
N THR A 45 6.44 4.70 -3.19
CA THR A 45 6.52 6.17 -3.33
C THR A 45 5.19 6.87 -3.07
N LYS A 46 4.09 6.42 -3.69
CA LYS A 46 2.77 7.06 -3.53
C LYS A 46 2.25 6.93 -2.09
N LEU A 47 2.43 5.77 -1.48
CA LEU A 47 1.91 5.50 -0.14
C LEU A 47 2.79 6.13 0.96
N ASP A 48 4.12 6.12 0.81
CA ASP A 48 5.04 6.82 1.73
C ASP A 48 4.77 8.33 1.70
N ASN A 49 4.66 8.92 0.50
CA ASN A 49 4.37 10.35 0.35
C ASN A 49 3.08 10.74 1.08
N TYR A 50 2.00 9.97 0.91
CA TYR A 50 0.74 10.25 1.61
C TYR A 50 0.83 9.99 3.11
N THR A 51 1.37 8.84 3.53
CA THR A 51 1.44 8.49 4.95
C THR A 51 2.37 9.41 5.73
N SER A 52 3.39 10.00 5.11
CA SER A 52 4.25 11.01 5.75
C SER A 52 3.50 12.29 6.18
N THR A 53 2.30 12.52 5.62
CA THR A 53 1.44 13.66 5.99
C THR A 53 0.49 13.37 7.15
N LEU A 54 0.40 12.11 7.59
CA LEU A 54 -0.52 11.66 8.62
C LEU A 54 0.16 11.63 10.00
N SER A 55 -0.65 11.68 11.07
CA SER A 55 -0.15 11.42 12.41
C SER A 55 0.30 9.97 12.57
N SER A 56 1.25 9.72 13.47
CA SER A 56 1.71 8.36 13.79
C SER A 56 0.57 7.46 14.28
N GLU A 57 -0.43 8.03 14.96
CA GLU A 57 -1.59 7.30 15.47
C GLU A 57 -2.51 6.82 14.35
N LEU A 58 -2.76 7.67 13.34
CA LEU A 58 -3.50 7.29 12.14
C LEU A 58 -2.77 6.22 11.34
N ILE A 59 -1.45 6.33 11.20
CA ILE A 59 -0.63 5.32 10.51
C ILE A 59 -0.68 3.98 11.27
N ALA A 60 -0.57 4.01 12.60
CA ALA A 60 -0.64 2.81 13.43
C ALA A 60 -2.01 2.11 13.31
N MET A 61 -3.10 2.89 13.33
CA MET A 61 -4.45 2.37 13.13
C MET A 61 -4.63 1.74 11.73
N GLU A 62 -4.20 2.43 10.66
CA GLU A 62 -4.27 1.87 9.30
C GLU A 62 -3.44 0.59 9.18
N ARG A 63 -2.26 0.57 9.81
CA ARG A 63 -1.43 -0.63 9.91
C ARG A 63 -2.19 -1.76 10.60
N ASP A 64 -2.82 -1.53 11.74
CA ASP A 64 -3.60 -2.55 12.45
C ASP A 64 -4.77 -3.06 11.59
N HIS A 65 -5.44 -2.18 10.86
CA HIS A 65 -6.50 -2.58 9.95
C HIS A 65 -6.00 -3.51 8.84
N TYR A 66 -4.95 -3.11 8.12
CA TYR A 66 -4.47 -3.85 6.95
C TYR A 66 -3.59 -5.07 7.31
N HIS A 67 -2.84 -4.98 8.40
CA HIS A 67 -1.99 -6.05 8.92
C HIS A 67 -2.78 -7.06 9.74
N ASN A 68 -3.47 -6.59 10.80
CA ASN A 68 -4.10 -7.42 11.84
C ASN A 68 -5.59 -7.65 11.62
N LYS A 69 -6.21 -7.03 10.60
CA LYS A 69 -7.65 -7.09 10.33
C LYS A 69 -8.50 -6.46 11.45
N THR A 70 -7.91 -5.54 12.20
CA THR A 70 -8.63 -4.78 13.23
C THR A 70 -9.73 -3.92 12.59
N PRO A 71 -10.99 -4.01 13.07
CA PRO A 71 -12.06 -3.14 12.57
C PRO A 71 -11.83 -1.67 12.95
N PHE A 72 -12.01 -0.74 12.02
CA PHE A 72 -11.91 0.71 12.29
C PHE A 72 -12.85 1.20 13.39
N GLY A 73 -13.98 0.51 13.61
CA GLY A 73 -14.94 0.85 14.66
C GLY A 73 -14.33 0.89 16.06
N LEU A 74 -13.23 0.17 16.30
CA LEU A 74 -12.50 0.17 17.56
C LEU A 74 -11.63 1.43 17.77
N SER A 75 -11.48 2.27 16.74
CA SER A 75 -10.60 3.44 16.76
C SER A 75 -11.36 4.75 16.62
N TYR A 76 -12.65 4.70 16.29
CA TYR A 76 -13.52 5.87 16.13
C TYR A 76 -13.60 6.70 17.41
N ASN A 77 -13.30 7.99 17.30
CA ASN A 77 -13.26 8.96 18.40
C ASN A 77 -12.28 8.63 19.53
N ILE A 78 -11.35 7.68 19.28
CA ILE A 78 -10.23 7.35 20.17
C ILE A 78 -8.93 7.81 19.52
N VAL A 79 -8.67 7.35 18.29
CA VAL A 79 -7.49 7.74 17.50
C VAL A 79 -7.74 9.07 16.78
N ALA A 80 -8.91 9.20 16.16
CA ALA A 80 -9.33 10.40 15.46
C ALA A 80 -10.86 10.39 15.27
N PRO A 81 -11.48 11.53 14.92
CA PRO A 81 -12.88 11.56 14.53
C PRO A 81 -13.20 10.57 13.42
N THR A 82 -14.37 9.94 13.46
CA THR A 82 -14.80 8.93 12.46
C THR A 82 -14.69 9.44 11.02
N PHE A 83 -15.01 10.71 10.77
CA PHE A 83 -14.95 11.30 9.43
C PHE A 83 -13.51 11.35 8.90
N GLU A 84 -12.53 11.58 9.77
CA GLU A 84 -11.12 11.67 9.43
C GLU A 84 -10.56 10.28 9.11
N ILE A 85 -10.84 9.28 9.95
CA ILE A 85 -10.47 7.88 9.70
C ILE A 85 -11.05 7.39 8.36
N THR A 86 -12.33 7.70 8.12
CA THR A 86 -12.99 7.33 6.86
C THR A 86 -12.40 8.06 5.65
N LYS A 87 -11.97 9.31 5.81
CA LYS A 87 -11.28 10.08 4.77
C LYS A 87 -9.93 9.46 4.45
N VAL A 88 -9.10 9.19 5.46
CA VAL A 88 -7.77 8.61 5.29
C VAL A 88 -7.82 7.26 4.56
N ASN A 89 -8.67 6.35 5.02
CA ASN A 89 -8.82 5.03 4.40
C ASN A 89 -9.30 5.14 2.94
N ARG A 90 -10.17 6.11 2.64
CA ARG A 90 -10.65 6.35 1.27
C ARG A 90 -9.54 6.86 0.36
N GLU A 91 -8.73 7.79 0.85
CA GLU A 91 -7.59 8.34 0.11
C GLU A 91 -6.54 7.26 -0.14
N LEU A 92 -6.21 6.43 0.85
CA LEU A 92 -5.34 5.26 0.66
C LEU A 92 -5.85 4.32 -0.43
N LYS A 93 -7.15 3.99 -0.42
CA LYS A 93 -7.75 3.15 -1.45
C LYS A 93 -7.74 3.80 -2.84
N ALA A 94 -7.95 5.12 -2.90
CA ALA A 94 -7.90 5.86 -4.15
C ALA A 94 -6.47 5.87 -4.72
N LEU A 95 -5.47 6.12 -3.88
CA LEU A 95 -4.05 6.04 -4.25
C LEU A 95 -3.69 4.65 -4.74
N ALA A 96 -4.04 3.61 -3.99
CA ALA A 96 -3.78 2.22 -4.38
C ALA A 96 -4.48 1.83 -5.69
N LYS A 97 -5.67 2.36 -5.96
CA LYS A 97 -6.38 2.16 -7.23
C LYS A 97 -5.74 2.91 -8.40
N SER A 98 -5.05 4.02 -8.14
CA SER A 98 -4.39 4.85 -9.16
C SER A 98 -3.05 4.32 -9.65
N ILE A 99 -2.51 3.29 -8.99
CA ILE A 99 -1.21 2.70 -9.35
C ILE A 99 -1.41 1.86 -10.62
N GLU A 100 -0.63 2.17 -11.65
CA GLU A 100 -0.69 1.46 -12.91
C GLU A 100 -0.22 0.01 -12.73
N GLN A 101 -0.94 -0.93 -13.36
CA GLN A 101 -0.63 -2.35 -13.29
C GLN A 101 -0.63 -2.90 -14.71
N THR A 102 0.48 -3.52 -15.12
CA THR A 102 0.51 -4.27 -16.37
C THR A 102 -0.45 -5.47 -16.30
N GLU A 103 -0.95 -5.94 -17.44
CA GLU A 103 -1.91 -7.06 -17.50
C GLU A 103 -1.42 -8.30 -16.73
N ARG A 104 -0.10 -8.54 -16.73
CA ARG A 104 0.54 -9.65 -16.00
C ARG A 104 0.41 -9.52 -14.47
N ILE A 105 0.58 -8.31 -13.94
CA ILE A 105 0.41 -8.01 -12.50
C ILE A 105 -1.08 -8.10 -12.11
N GLN A 106 -1.99 -7.80 -13.05
CA GLN A 106 -3.43 -7.97 -12.85
C GLN A 106 -3.84 -9.45 -12.82
N ALA A 107 -3.22 -10.30 -13.65
CA ALA A 107 -3.48 -11.73 -13.75
C ALA A 107 -3.00 -12.56 -12.55
N THR A 108 -2.13 -12.00 -11.70
CA THR A 108 -1.70 -12.64 -10.45
C THR A 108 -2.84 -12.52 -9.41
N ARG A 109 -3.77 -13.48 -9.42
CA ARG A 109 -4.92 -13.57 -8.48
C ARG A 109 -4.64 -14.56 -7.35
#